data_AF-A0A1S3QLP8-F1
#
_entry.id   AF-A0A1S3QLP8-F1
#
_cell.length_a   1.000
_cell.length_b   1.000
_cell.length_c   1.000
_cell.angle_alpha   90.00
_cell.angle_beta   90.00
_cell.angle_gamma   90.00
#
_symmetry.space_group_name_H-M   'P 1'
#
loop_
_entity.id
_entity.type
_entity.pdbx_description
1 polymer ?
#
loop_
_entity_poly.entity_id
_entity_poly.type
_entity_poly.pdbx_seq_one_letter_code
_entity_poly.pdbx_strand_id
1 'polypeptide(L)'
;MSSRSDDGSSPLIPLSQPFVYFGNTYHQIYVNHNGHLTFNQAWYSYTPYSFPAHSSRDLIAPFWTDLDNRWNGTISYQQYSSGSVLQQATQDINQYFPNLGFSANLVFIATWDRVAYYPNTGTEITFQVVLIAGGQSSFILMNYGEIAPTTQDIQAGYDTVNSIHYFSIPGSFESNDTTFSNTSNVNVAGRWAFQTNATTSTTDVPSTTPAPTSDEPFPVDDFCIDSIFCKGQGLTGSVYMLSTFSILVFLTILNN
;
A
#
# COMPACT_ATOMS: atom_id res chain seq x y z
N MET A 1 -10.36 3.87 12.33
CA MET A 1 -9.39 3.06 13.11
C MET A 1 -9.98 1.67 13.32
N SER A 2 -9.22 0.62 13.04
CA SER A 2 -9.59 -0.76 13.38
C SER A 2 -9.33 -1.04 14.86
N SER A 3 -9.88 -2.14 15.37
CA SER A 3 -9.61 -2.62 16.72
C SER A 3 -8.14 -3.02 16.91
N ARG A 4 -7.71 -3.17 18.17
CA ARG A 4 -6.42 -3.77 18.51
C ARG A 4 -6.62 -5.25 18.85
N SER A 5 -6.05 -6.13 18.04
CA SER A 5 -6.17 -7.58 18.14
C SER A 5 -5.08 -8.21 17.26
N ASP A 6 -4.65 -9.42 17.61
CA ASP A 6 -3.69 -10.24 16.86
C ASP A 6 -4.23 -10.54 15.45
N ASP A 7 -5.08 -11.57 15.33
CA ASP A 7 -5.69 -11.98 14.06
C ASP A 7 -7.04 -11.32 13.83
N GLY A 8 -7.06 -9.99 13.87
CA GLY A 8 -8.29 -9.21 13.71
C GLY A 8 -8.57 -8.80 12.26
N SER A 9 -9.76 -8.22 12.05
CA SER A 9 -10.12 -7.53 10.82
C SER A 9 -11.10 -6.40 11.15
N SER A 10 -11.20 -5.40 10.28
CA SER A 10 -12.24 -4.39 10.36
C SER A 10 -13.63 -5.03 10.22
N PRO A 11 -14.70 -4.37 10.69
CA PRO A 11 -16.05 -4.66 10.19
C PRO A 11 -16.14 -4.41 8.67
N LEU A 12 -17.29 -4.72 8.06
CA LEU A 12 -17.58 -4.36 6.66
C LEU A 12 -17.45 -2.85 6.50
N ILE A 13 -16.62 -2.41 5.55
CA ILE A 13 -16.48 -1.00 5.20
C ILE A 13 -17.17 -0.76 3.84
N PRO A 14 -18.29 -0.01 3.78
CA PRO A 14 -18.89 0.36 2.51
C PRO A 14 -18.01 1.36 1.79
N LEU A 15 -17.83 1.19 0.48
CA LEU A 15 -17.11 2.15 -0.35
C LEU A 15 -18.06 3.25 -0.82
N SER A 16 -17.63 4.51 -0.76
CA SER A 16 -18.46 5.66 -1.17
C SER A 16 -18.71 5.70 -2.68
N GLN A 17 -17.88 5.02 -3.46
CA GLN A 17 -18.07 4.70 -4.88
C GLN A 17 -17.63 3.25 -5.13
N PRO A 18 -18.12 2.59 -6.18
CA PRO A 18 -17.68 1.25 -6.52
C PRO A 18 -16.19 1.22 -6.91
N PHE A 19 -15.49 0.16 -6.52
CA PHE A 19 -14.12 -0.13 -6.96
C PHE A 19 -14.15 -1.33 -7.91
N VAL A 20 -13.53 -1.22 -9.09
CA VAL A 20 -13.48 -2.31 -10.07
C VAL A 20 -12.15 -3.03 -9.92
N TYR A 21 -12.20 -4.32 -9.58
CA TYR A 21 -11.04 -5.19 -9.43
C TYR A 21 -11.12 -6.33 -10.44
N PHE A 22 -10.34 -6.22 -11.51
CA PHE A 22 -10.25 -7.13 -12.65
C PHE A 22 -11.63 -7.55 -13.21
N GLY A 23 -12.46 -6.55 -13.52
CA GLY A 23 -13.81 -6.75 -14.08
C GLY A 23 -14.90 -7.02 -13.02
N ASN A 24 -14.54 -7.36 -11.79
CA ASN A 24 -15.49 -7.48 -10.69
C ASN A 24 -15.71 -6.12 -10.03
N THR A 25 -16.97 -5.73 -9.81
CA THR A 25 -17.31 -4.46 -9.15
C THR A 25 -17.63 -4.71 -7.68
N TYR A 26 -16.87 -4.07 -6.79
CA TYR A 26 -17.01 -4.17 -5.35
C TYR A 26 -17.52 -2.87 -4.73
N HIS A 27 -18.44 -3.01 -3.77
CA HIS A 27 -19.06 -1.90 -3.04
C HIS A 27 -18.66 -1.88 -1.56
N GLN A 28 -17.83 -2.84 -1.16
CA GLN A 28 -17.36 -2.98 0.21
C GLN A 28 -15.93 -3.51 0.23
N ILE A 29 -15.29 -3.35 1.38
CA ILE A 29 -13.96 -3.87 1.64
C ILE A 29 -13.78 -4.19 3.12
N TYR A 30 -12.81 -5.04 3.43
CA TYR A 30 -12.36 -5.37 4.77
C TYR A 30 -10.84 -5.17 4.85
N VAL A 31 -10.38 -4.54 5.92
CA VAL A 31 -8.96 -4.35 6.22
C VAL A 31 -8.56 -5.38 7.27
N ASN A 32 -7.69 -6.32 6.93
CA ASN A 32 -7.21 -7.34 7.85
C ASN A 32 -5.99 -6.83 8.65
N HIS A 33 -5.82 -7.29 9.89
CA HIS A 33 -4.72 -6.82 10.73
C HIS A 33 -3.33 -7.31 10.27
N ASN A 34 -3.28 -8.47 9.62
CA ASN A 34 -2.11 -9.12 9.04
C ASN A 34 -1.73 -8.60 7.65
N GLY A 35 -2.28 -7.45 7.21
CA GLY A 35 -1.72 -6.71 6.06
C GLY A 35 -2.28 -7.07 4.68
N HIS A 36 -3.51 -7.59 4.63
CA HIS A 36 -4.27 -7.78 3.39
C HIS A 36 -5.67 -7.18 3.43
N LEU A 37 -6.28 -7.07 2.25
CA LEU A 37 -7.64 -6.61 2.01
C LEU A 37 -8.45 -7.70 1.31
N THR A 38 -9.70 -7.84 1.72
CA THR A 38 -10.69 -8.70 1.06
C THR A 38 -11.97 -7.93 0.78
N PHE A 39 -12.77 -8.39 -0.18
CA PHE A 39 -14.00 -7.68 -0.57
C PHE A 39 -15.27 -8.32 -0.01
N ASN A 40 -15.37 -9.65 -0.03
CA ASN A 40 -16.64 -10.33 0.25
C ASN A 40 -16.90 -10.58 1.74
N GLN A 41 -15.85 -10.84 2.53
CA GLN A 41 -15.94 -11.13 3.95
C GLN A 41 -14.61 -10.87 4.64
N ALA A 42 -14.65 -10.60 5.96
CA ALA A 42 -13.46 -10.62 6.81
C ALA A 42 -12.75 -11.99 6.71
N TRP A 43 -11.42 -11.96 6.76
CA TRP A 43 -10.60 -13.15 6.70
C TRP A 43 -9.40 -12.98 7.60
N TYR A 44 -9.16 -13.94 8.51
CA TYR A 44 -8.26 -13.81 9.67
C TYR A 44 -6.94 -14.59 9.50
N SER A 45 -6.52 -14.85 8.26
CA SER A 45 -5.30 -15.62 8.02
C SER A 45 -4.05 -14.78 8.28
N TYR A 46 -3.14 -15.26 9.11
CA TYR A 46 -1.83 -14.66 9.38
C TYR A 46 -0.70 -15.31 8.57
N THR A 47 -0.88 -16.55 8.12
CA THR A 47 0.13 -17.27 7.32
C THR A 47 -0.03 -16.93 5.84
N PRO A 48 0.95 -16.25 5.21
CA PRO A 48 0.89 -15.96 3.78
C PRO A 48 1.11 -17.21 2.93
N TYR A 49 0.65 -17.14 1.68
CA TYR A 49 1.03 -18.05 0.60
C TYR A 49 1.55 -17.25 -0.60
N SER A 50 2.38 -17.87 -1.42
CA SER A 50 2.95 -17.22 -2.60
C SER A 50 1.90 -17.02 -3.70
N PHE A 51 1.95 -15.88 -4.39
CA PHE A 51 1.17 -15.67 -5.61
C PHE A 51 1.94 -16.21 -6.83
N PRO A 52 1.27 -16.88 -7.80
CA PRO A 52 -0.17 -17.15 -7.86
C PRO A 52 -0.60 -18.26 -6.89
N ALA A 53 -1.69 -18.04 -6.16
CA ALA A 53 -2.19 -18.97 -5.16
C ALA A 53 -3.28 -19.92 -5.67
N HIS A 54 -3.85 -19.64 -6.84
CA HIS A 54 -5.01 -20.35 -7.41
C HIS A 54 -6.17 -20.51 -6.41
N SER A 55 -6.39 -19.46 -5.60
CA SER A 55 -7.39 -19.46 -4.53
C SER A 55 -8.79 -19.11 -5.06
N SER A 56 -9.82 -19.30 -4.24
CA SER A 56 -11.20 -18.89 -4.56
C SER A 56 -11.52 -17.45 -4.14
N ARG A 57 -10.51 -16.59 -3.91
CA ARG A 57 -10.68 -15.26 -3.34
C ARG A 57 -9.88 -14.20 -4.09
N ASP A 58 -10.52 -13.05 -4.31
CA ASP A 58 -9.84 -11.82 -4.68
C ASP A 58 -9.16 -11.18 -3.45
N LEU A 59 -7.86 -10.91 -3.56
CA LEU A 59 -6.99 -10.50 -2.46
C LEU A 59 -6.04 -9.39 -2.90
N ILE A 60 -5.94 -8.34 -2.09
CA ILE A 60 -4.88 -7.33 -2.21
C ILE A 60 -4.05 -7.41 -0.94
N ALA A 61 -2.77 -7.75 -1.06
CA ALA A 61 -1.87 -7.94 0.07
C ALA A 61 -0.73 -6.93 -0.06
N PRO A 62 -0.86 -5.67 0.41
CA PRO A 62 0.29 -4.76 0.41
C PRO A 62 1.47 -5.33 1.20
N PHE A 63 1.24 -6.04 2.29
CA PHE A 63 2.28 -6.68 3.10
C PHE A 63 1.67 -7.74 4.01
N TRP A 64 1.41 -8.95 3.49
CA TRP A 64 0.76 -10.01 4.23
C TRP A 64 1.76 -10.89 4.99
N THR A 65 1.68 -10.87 6.31
CA THR A 65 2.50 -11.66 7.25
C THR A 65 1.86 -11.63 8.65
N ASP A 66 2.45 -12.28 9.66
CA ASP A 66 1.88 -12.37 11.00
C ASP A 66 2.20 -11.10 11.82
N LEU A 67 1.20 -10.21 11.95
CA LEU A 67 1.31 -8.88 12.56
C LEU A 67 0.49 -8.78 13.85
N ASP A 68 1.03 -8.05 14.82
CA ASP A 68 0.42 -7.87 16.14
C ASP A 68 0.32 -6.38 16.50
N ASN A 69 -0.90 -5.83 16.49
CA ASN A 69 -1.17 -4.44 16.87
C ASN A 69 -1.72 -4.27 18.30
N ARG A 70 -1.65 -5.31 19.15
CA ARG A 70 -2.20 -5.25 20.52
C ARG A 70 -1.48 -4.21 21.38
N TRP A 71 -0.17 -4.07 21.20
CA TRP A 71 0.70 -3.24 22.05
C TRP A 71 1.16 -1.96 21.35
N ASN A 72 1.75 -2.06 20.16
CA ASN A 72 2.20 -0.92 19.37
C ASN A 72 1.52 -0.88 18.00
N GLY A 73 1.67 0.29 17.36
CA GLY A 73 1.10 0.56 16.05
C GLY A 73 -0.40 0.79 16.03
N THR A 74 -0.87 1.19 14.86
CA THR A 74 -2.29 1.39 14.57
C THR A 74 -2.62 0.93 13.17
N ILE A 75 -3.84 0.43 13.00
CA ILE A 75 -4.39 0.09 11.69
C ILE A 75 -5.56 1.02 11.43
N SER A 76 -5.45 1.85 10.40
CA SER A 76 -6.40 2.91 10.10
C SER A 76 -6.88 2.81 8.65
N TYR A 77 -8.06 3.36 8.39
CA TYR A 77 -8.58 3.47 7.03
C TYR A 77 -9.49 4.68 6.89
N GLN A 78 -9.45 5.30 5.72
CA GLN A 78 -10.13 6.56 5.41
C GLN A 78 -10.57 6.56 3.93
N GLN A 79 -11.60 7.33 3.61
CA GLN A 79 -12.08 7.49 2.23
C GLN A 79 -12.28 8.96 1.88
N TYR A 80 -11.97 9.31 0.63
CA TYR A 80 -12.08 10.67 0.10
C TYR A 80 -12.79 10.64 -1.25
N SER A 81 -13.76 11.54 -1.41
CA SER A 81 -14.47 11.79 -2.67
C SER A 81 -14.31 13.23 -3.17
N SER A 82 -13.52 14.04 -2.46
CA SER A 82 -13.20 15.43 -2.78
C SER A 82 -11.95 15.89 -2.01
N GLY A 83 -11.42 17.06 -2.34
CA GLY A 83 -10.31 17.68 -1.61
C GLY A 83 -8.93 17.34 -2.16
N SER A 84 -7.89 17.78 -1.44
CA SER A 84 -6.49 17.68 -1.87
C SER A 84 -6.02 16.24 -2.09
N VAL A 85 -6.46 15.29 -1.25
CA VAL A 85 -6.11 13.87 -1.39
C VAL A 85 -6.58 13.29 -2.72
N LEU A 86 -7.83 13.60 -3.14
CA LEU A 86 -8.39 13.16 -4.42
C LEU A 86 -7.66 13.80 -5.61
N GLN A 87 -7.31 15.09 -5.50
CA GLN A 87 -6.59 15.83 -6.54
C GLN A 87 -5.18 15.26 -6.73
N GLN A 88 -4.46 14.98 -5.64
CA GLN A 88 -3.13 14.39 -5.69
C GLN A 88 -3.17 12.98 -6.28
N ALA A 89 -4.11 12.13 -5.83
CA ALA A 89 -4.29 10.80 -6.41
C ALA A 89 -4.57 10.84 -7.92
N THR A 90 -5.34 11.84 -8.38
CA THR A 90 -5.58 12.07 -9.81
C THR A 90 -4.30 12.46 -10.54
N GLN A 91 -3.47 13.33 -9.96
CA GLN A 91 -2.19 13.74 -10.55
C GLN A 91 -1.21 12.57 -10.63
N ASP A 92 -1.05 11.82 -9.54
CA ASP A 92 -0.17 10.65 -9.45
C ASP A 92 -0.52 9.61 -10.54
N ILE A 93 -1.81 9.26 -10.68
CA ILE A 93 -2.24 8.30 -11.70
C ILE A 93 -1.99 8.81 -13.12
N ASN A 94 -2.27 10.08 -13.41
CA ASN A 94 -2.01 10.64 -14.74
C ASN A 94 -0.50 10.76 -15.04
N GLN A 95 0.35 10.86 -14.02
CA GLN A 95 1.80 10.81 -14.16
C GLN A 95 2.28 9.38 -14.44
N TYR A 96 1.80 8.39 -13.70
CA TYR A 96 2.24 7.00 -13.82
C TYR A 96 1.68 6.30 -15.06
N PHE A 97 0.46 6.69 -15.46
CA PHE A 97 -0.26 6.14 -16.61
C PHE A 97 -0.64 7.28 -17.57
N PRO A 98 0.32 7.78 -18.37
CA PRO A 98 0.08 8.92 -19.25
C PRO A 98 -0.97 8.59 -20.31
N ASN A 99 -1.67 9.64 -20.78
CA ASN A 99 -2.71 9.59 -21.81
C ASN A 99 -4.06 8.97 -21.40
N LEU A 100 -4.26 8.63 -20.12
CA LEU A 100 -5.57 8.17 -19.64
C LEU A 100 -6.61 9.29 -19.53
N GLY A 101 -6.20 10.52 -19.22
CA GLY A 101 -7.13 11.62 -18.90
C GLY A 101 -7.98 11.29 -17.67
N PHE A 102 -7.38 10.60 -16.68
CA PHE A 102 -8.08 10.07 -15.53
C PHE A 102 -8.51 11.17 -14.55
N SER A 103 -9.64 10.97 -13.87
CA SER A 103 -10.09 11.79 -12.75
C SER A 103 -10.68 10.88 -11.67
N ALA A 104 -10.10 10.93 -10.47
CA ALA A 104 -10.57 10.11 -9.36
C ALA A 104 -11.91 10.64 -8.81
N ASN A 105 -12.81 9.74 -8.44
CA ASN A 105 -14.01 10.02 -7.65
C ASN A 105 -14.02 9.29 -6.30
N LEU A 106 -13.06 8.39 -6.08
CA LEU A 106 -12.80 7.71 -4.81
C LEU A 106 -11.30 7.54 -4.60
N VAL A 107 -10.86 7.83 -3.38
CA VAL A 107 -9.60 7.35 -2.81
C VAL A 107 -9.93 6.67 -1.49
N PHE A 108 -9.72 5.36 -1.41
CA PHE A 108 -9.73 4.60 -0.16
C PHE A 108 -8.29 4.35 0.26
N ILE A 109 -8.00 4.53 1.54
CA ILE A 109 -6.67 4.34 2.12
C ILE A 109 -6.80 3.39 3.29
N ALA A 110 -5.89 2.41 3.39
CA ALA A 110 -5.63 1.67 4.61
C ALA A 110 -4.13 1.73 4.96
N THR A 111 -3.83 2.01 6.23
CA THR A 111 -2.47 2.21 6.74
C THR A 111 -2.24 1.33 7.96
N TRP A 112 -1.13 0.59 7.95
CA TRP A 112 -0.55 -0.07 9.11
C TRP A 112 0.64 0.78 9.53
N ASP A 113 0.48 1.54 10.59
CA ASP A 113 1.49 2.49 11.09
C ASP A 113 2.16 1.91 12.33
N ARG A 114 3.49 1.71 12.25
CA ARG A 114 4.34 1.19 13.34
C ARG A 114 3.83 -0.09 14.00
N VAL A 115 3.27 -1.00 13.22
CA VAL A 115 2.76 -2.31 13.71
C VAL A 115 3.95 -3.25 13.93
N ALA A 116 3.89 -4.12 14.94
CA ALA A 116 4.92 -5.14 15.18
C ALA A 116 4.61 -6.46 14.48
N TYR A 117 5.64 -7.29 14.33
CA TYR A 117 5.48 -8.71 14.00
C TYR A 117 5.02 -9.51 15.22
N TYR A 118 4.22 -10.56 15.02
CA TYR A 118 3.91 -11.54 16.05
C TYR A 118 5.09 -12.53 16.28
N PRO A 119 5.30 -13.02 17.52
CA PRO A 119 4.81 -12.42 18.76
C PRO A 119 5.52 -11.09 18.99
N ASN A 120 4.78 -10.06 19.41
CA ASN A 120 5.25 -8.68 19.54
C ASN A 120 6.74 -8.56 19.88
N THR A 121 7.55 -8.33 18.84
CA THR A 121 9.02 -8.28 18.91
C THR A 121 9.55 -6.90 19.28
N GLY A 122 8.67 -5.91 19.44
CA GLY A 122 9.03 -4.49 19.55
C GLY A 122 9.45 -3.86 18.22
N THR A 123 9.24 -4.54 17.08
CA THR A 123 9.47 -3.97 15.76
C THR A 123 8.42 -2.94 15.40
N GLU A 124 8.78 -2.03 14.50
CA GLU A 124 7.86 -1.10 13.89
C GLU A 124 7.95 -1.25 12.37
N ILE A 125 6.86 -1.63 11.73
CA ILE A 125 6.72 -1.60 10.28
C ILE A 125 5.60 -0.64 9.88
N THR A 126 5.82 0.08 8.78
CA THR A 126 4.83 1.02 8.24
C THR A 126 4.61 0.80 6.76
N PHE A 127 3.37 0.53 6.37
CA PHE A 127 2.98 0.41 4.97
C PHE A 127 1.52 0.84 4.77
N GLN A 128 1.18 1.11 3.53
CA GLN A 128 -0.14 1.61 3.13
C GLN A 128 -0.56 1.02 1.79
N VAL A 129 -1.86 0.84 1.64
CA VAL A 129 -2.51 0.59 0.34
C VAL A 129 -3.51 1.69 0.06
N VAL A 130 -3.53 2.16 -1.19
CA VAL A 130 -4.43 3.19 -1.69
C VAL A 130 -5.19 2.63 -2.88
N LEU A 131 -6.52 2.58 -2.78
CA LEU A 131 -7.40 2.22 -3.88
C LEU A 131 -7.98 3.50 -4.48
N ILE A 132 -7.74 3.72 -5.77
CA ILE A 132 -8.16 4.93 -6.47
C ILE A 132 -9.12 4.50 -7.58
N ALA A 133 -10.34 5.05 -7.59
CA ALA A 133 -11.32 4.78 -8.64
C ALA A 133 -11.82 6.07 -9.29
N GLY A 134 -12.25 5.95 -10.55
CA GLY A 134 -12.81 7.04 -11.34
C GLY A 134 -13.47 6.50 -12.60
N GLY A 135 -14.80 6.59 -12.68
CA GLY A 135 -15.58 5.99 -13.78
C GLY A 135 -15.41 4.46 -13.82
N GLN A 136 -14.88 3.93 -14.92
CA GLN A 136 -14.54 2.52 -15.07
C GLN A 136 -13.05 2.23 -14.84
N SER A 137 -12.27 3.18 -14.34
CA SER A 137 -10.85 3.00 -14.05
C SER A 137 -10.62 2.80 -12.56
N SER A 138 -9.67 1.92 -12.22
CA SER A 138 -9.36 1.55 -10.84
C SER A 138 -7.89 1.20 -10.73
N PHE A 139 -7.26 1.67 -9.67
CA PHE A 139 -5.82 1.54 -9.43
C PHE A 139 -5.55 1.16 -7.99
N ILE A 140 -4.47 0.42 -7.80
CA ILE A 140 -3.92 0.08 -6.48
C ILE A 140 -2.54 0.72 -6.40
N LEU A 141 -2.31 1.52 -5.37
CA LEU A 141 -0.96 1.92 -4.95
C LEU A 141 -0.61 1.20 -3.66
N MET A 142 0.63 0.74 -3.55
CA MET A 142 1.21 0.21 -2.32
C MET A 142 2.42 1.08 -1.99
N ASN A 143 2.48 1.54 -0.74
CA ASN A 143 3.53 2.43 -0.24
C ASN A 143 4.21 1.77 0.97
N TYR A 144 5.53 1.76 0.99
CA TYR A 144 6.34 1.18 2.05
C TYR A 144 7.16 2.29 2.73
N GLY A 145 7.00 2.40 4.05
CA GLY A 145 7.83 3.25 4.91
C GLY A 145 9.00 2.45 5.47
N GLU A 146 9.28 2.61 6.76
CA GLU A 146 10.25 1.77 7.47
C GLU A 146 9.70 0.35 7.61
N ILE A 147 10.48 -0.64 7.17
CA ILE A 147 10.19 -2.08 7.31
C ILE A 147 11.32 -2.69 8.12
N ALA A 148 11.05 -3.01 9.38
CA ALA A 148 11.94 -3.77 10.24
C ALA A 148 12.23 -5.16 9.63
N PRO A 149 13.48 -5.66 9.71
CA PRO A 149 13.83 -7.00 9.22
C PRO A 149 13.06 -8.10 9.94
N THR A 150 12.76 -9.19 9.24
CA THR A 150 12.13 -10.38 9.82
C THR A 150 12.68 -11.67 9.22
N THR A 151 12.26 -12.79 9.79
CA THR A 151 12.42 -14.13 9.21
C THR A 151 11.09 -14.76 8.84
N GLN A 152 9.99 -14.01 9.01
CA GLN A 152 8.67 -14.45 8.59
C GLN A 152 8.56 -14.38 7.08
N ASP A 153 7.79 -15.29 6.49
CA ASP A 153 7.39 -15.15 5.11
C ASP A 153 6.49 -13.92 4.94
N ILE A 154 6.68 -13.20 3.84
CA ILE A 154 5.88 -12.03 3.47
C ILE A 154 5.37 -12.20 2.05
N GLN A 155 4.08 -11.94 1.84
CA GLN A 155 3.51 -11.78 0.49
C GLN A 155 3.08 -10.34 0.26
N ALA A 156 3.66 -9.69 -0.74
CA ALA A 156 3.25 -8.37 -1.21
C ALA A 156 2.77 -8.42 -2.66
N GLY A 157 1.66 -7.77 -2.98
CA GLY A 157 1.05 -7.77 -4.32
C GLY A 157 -0.45 -8.04 -4.30
N TYR A 158 -0.96 -8.68 -5.35
CA TYR A 158 -2.39 -8.98 -5.46
C TYR A 158 -2.62 -10.28 -6.23
N ASP A 159 -3.78 -10.89 -6.01
CA ASP A 159 -4.19 -12.14 -6.66
C ASP A 159 -5.71 -12.21 -6.78
N THR A 160 -6.22 -12.64 -7.94
CA THR A 160 -7.65 -12.84 -8.17
C THR A 160 -8.06 -14.29 -7.96
N VAL A 161 -9.37 -14.55 -7.95
CA VAL A 161 -9.90 -15.91 -8.05
C VAL A 161 -9.22 -16.70 -9.18
N ASN A 162 -8.77 -17.91 -8.87
CA ASN A 162 -7.99 -18.83 -9.72
C ASN A 162 -6.66 -18.26 -10.26
N SER A 163 -6.21 -17.11 -9.76
CA SER A 163 -5.05 -16.37 -10.25
C SER A 163 -5.11 -16.04 -11.75
N ILE A 164 -6.30 -15.70 -12.24
CA ILE A 164 -6.48 -15.16 -13.60
C ILE A 164 -5.62 -13.91 -13.80
N HIS A 165 -5.57 -13.04 -12.78
CA HIS A 165 -4.64 -11.93 -12.70
C HIS A 165 -3.94 -11.95 -11.34
N TYR A 166 -2.62 -11.79 -11.33
CA TYR A 166 -1.84 -11.71 -10.11
C TYR A 166 -0.55 -10.93 -10.34
N PHE A 167 0.04 -10.44 -9.26
CA PHE A 167 1.38 -9.89 -9.23
C PHE A 167 2.00 -10.14 -7.85
N SER A 168 3.22 -10.65 -7.82
CA SER A 168 4.02 -10.78 -6.60
C SER A 168 5.15 -9.76 -6.66
N ILE A 169 5.21 -8.85 -5.68
CA ILE A 169 6.25 -7.84 -5.59
C ILE A 169 7.59 -8.53 -5.26
N PRO A 170 8.69 -8.24 -6.00
CA PRO A 170 10.02 -8.74 -5.67
C PRO A 170 10.39 -8.49 -4.20
N GLY A 171 10.95 -9.50 -3.54
CA GLY A 171 11.10 -9.52 -2.08
C GLY A 171 10.05 -10.37 -1.36
N SER A 172 8.91 -10.68 -1.99
CA SER A 172 7.92 -11.62 -1.42
C SER A 172 8.50 -13.04 -1.34
N PHE A 173 8.39 -13.70 -0.18
CA PHE A 173 9.00 -15.01 0.12
C PHE A 173 10.52 -15.07 -0.13
N GLU A 174 11.19 -13.92 -0.09
CA GLU A 174 12.65 -13.83 -0.11
C GLU A 174 13.16 -13.46 1.28
N SER A 175 14.44 -13.72 1.56
CA SER A 175 15.04 -13.42 2.87
C SER A 175 15.47 -11.95 3.05
N ASN A 176 14.98 -11.02 2.22
CA ASN A 176 15.42 -9.63 2.18
C ASN A 176 14.26 -8.62 2.13
N ASP A 177 13.65 -8.41 3.29
CA ASP A 177 12.44 -7.57 3.46
C ASP A 177 12.71 -6.07 3.30
N THR A 178 13.99 -5.66 3.38
CA THR A 178 14.38 -4.25 3.19
C THR A 178 14.25 -3.76 1.75
N THR A 179 13.95 -4.66 0.82
CA THR A 179 13.77 -4.33 -0.61
C THR A 179 12.46 -3.58 -0.87
N PHE A 180 11.41 -3.80 -0.07
CA PHE A 180 10.10 -3.16 -0.31
C PHE A 180 10.19 -1.63 -0.27
N SER A 181 10.88 -1.06 0.71
CA SER A 181 11.06 0.40 0.86
C SER A 181 11.91 1.05 -0.25
N ASN A 182 12.64 0.24 -1.03
CA ASN A 182 13.63 0.72 -2.01
C ASN A 182 13.30 0.35 -3.46
N THR A 183 12.28 -0.48 -3.70
CA THR A 183 11.87 -0.93 -5.03
C THR A 183 10.62 -0.22 -5.51
N SER A 184 10.43 -0.17 -6.84
CA SER A 184 9.31 0.53 -7.46
C SER A 184 9.07 0.06 -8.89
N ASN A 185 7.85 0.28 -9.38
CA ASN A 185 7.53 0.24 -10.80
C ASN A 185 7.14 1.60 -11.41
N VAL A 186 7.16 2.66 -10.61
CA VAL A 186 6.81 4.04 -11.01
C VAL A 186 7.92 5.04 -10.72
N ASN A 187 9.15 4.54 -10.50
CA ASN A 187 10.33 5.35 -10.25
C ASN A 187 10.23 6.21 -8.97
N VAL A 188 9.47 5.74 -7.97
CA VAL A 188 9.31 6.35 -6.65
C VAL A 188 9.64 5.30 -5.61
N ALA A 189 10.72 5.48 -4.85
CA ALA A 189 11.17 4.50 -3.86
C ALA A 189 10.03 4.07 -2.92
N GLY A 190 9.87 2.76 -2.75
CA GLY A 190 8.85 2.20 -1.88
C GLY A 190 7.42 2.31 -2.41
N ARG A 191 7.23 2.70 -3.68
CA ARG A 191 5.90 2.84 -4.28
C ARG A 191 5.72 1.91 -5.46
N TRP A 192 4.61 1.18 -5.41
CA TRP A 192 4.12 0.33 -6.49
C TRP A 192 2.74 0.79 -6.92
N ALA A 193 2.47 0.87 -8.21
CA ALA A 193 1.17 1.24 -8.76
C ALA A 193 0.69 0.26 -9.83
N PHE A 194 -0.57 -0.13 -9.77
CA PHE A 194 -1.16 -1.12 -10.66
C PHE A 194 -2.52 -0.63 -11.17
N GLN A 195 -2.77 -0.76 -12.47
CA GLN A 195 -4.10 -0.58 -13.04
C GLN A 195 -4.87 -1.90 -12.93
N THR A 196 -6.13 -1.85 -12.50
CA THR A 196 -6.91 -3.02 -12.07
C THR A 196 -8.34 -3.07 -12.60
N ASN A 197 -8.69 -2.27 -13.61
CA ASN A 197 -10.08 -2.16 -14.06
C ASN A 197 -10.59 -3.20 -15.07
N ALA A 198 -9.78 -3.76 -15.97
CA ALA A 198 -10.28 -4.72 -16.97
C ALA A 198 -9.21 -5.62 -17.61
N THR A 199 -9.67 -6.72 -18.20
CA THR A 199 -9.04 -8.01 -18.53
C THR A 199 -8.01 -8.03 -19.69
N THR A 200 -7.05 -7.12 -19.76
CA THR A 200 -5.95 -7.27 -20.73
C THR A 200 -4.89 -8.26 -20.22
N SER A 201 -4.59 -9.25 -21.07
CA SER A 201 -3.69 -10.39 -20.85
C SER A 201 -2.36 -10.01 -20.19
N THR A 202 -2.03 -10.72 -19.11
CA THR A 202 -0.73 -11.30 -18.67
C THR A 202 0.63 -10.70 -19.09
N THR A 203 0.76 -9.50 -19.66
CA THR A 203 2.06 -8.97 -20.13
C THR A 203 2.38 -7.54 -19.75
N ASP A 204 1.48 -6.78 -19.13
CA ASP A 204 1.86 -5.50 -18.50
C ASP A 204 2.38 -5.78 -17.09
N VAL A 205 3.49 -6.53 -17.01
CA VAL A 205 4.35 -6.56 -15.83
C VAL A 205 5.19 -5.29 -15.95
N PRO A 206 4.95 -4.25 -15.13
CA PRO A 206 5.78 -3.06 -15.15
C PRO A 206 7.23 -3.49 -14.88
N SER A 207 8.18 -3.06 -15.72
CA SER A 207 9.58 -3.44 -15.55
C SER A 207 10.03 -3.01 -14.16
N THR A 208 10.53 -3.97 -13.39
CA THR A 208 11.08 -3.73 -12.05
C THR A 208 12.31 -2.85 -12.21
N THR A 209 12.15 -1.56 -11.93
CA THR A 209 13.25 -0.60 -12.05
C THR A 209 13.72 -0.33 -10.63
N PRO A 210 15.01 -0.55 -10.31
CA PRO A 210 15.55 -0.05 -9.05
C PRO A 210 15.19 1.44 -8.93
N ALA A 211 14.72 1.87 -7.77
CA ALA A 211 14.52 3.30 -7.54
C ALA A 211 15.86 4.02 -7.81
N PRO A 212 15.85 5.24 -8.37
CA PRO A 212 17.06 5.91 -8.80
C PRO A 212 17.96 6.12 -7.57
N THR A 213 19.19 5.61 -7.64
CA THR A 213 20.20 5.70 -6.57
C THR A 213 20.93 7.04 -6.58
N SER A 214 20.30 8.13 -7.02
CA SER A 214 21.03 9.39 -7.21
C SER A 214 21.40 10.01 -5.88
N ASP A 215 22.70 10.08 -5.61
CA ASP A 215 23.35 10.88 -4.55
C ASP A 215 23.20 12.41 -4.73
N GLU A 216 22.32 12.86 -5.63
CA GLU A 216 22.08 14.29 -5.87
C GLU A 216 21.03 14.80 -4.87
N PRO A 217 21.34 15.84 -4.08
CA PRO A 217 20.36 16.45 -3.18
C PRO A 217 19.27 17.12 -4.01
N PHE A 218 18.07 16.54 -4.01
CA PHE A 218 16.92 17.19 -4.63
C PHE A 218 16.52 18.46 -3.84
N PRO A 219 15.97 19.49 -4.53
CA PRO A 219 15.67 20.78 -3.91
C PRO A 219 14.75 20.63 -2.69
N VAL A 220 15.18 21.22 -1.58
CA VAL A 220 14.42 21.33 -0.33
C VAL A 220 13.34 22.40 -0.54
N ASP A 221 12.07 22.07 -0.28
CA ASP A 221 10.99 23.06 -0.24
C ASP A 221 10.26 23.00 1.12
N ASP A 222 9.99 24.19 1.67
CA ASP A 222 9.97 24.53 3.10
C ASP A 222 8.66 24.19 3.85
N PHE A 223 7.96 23.11 3.49
CA PHE A 223 6.61 22.81 4.01
C PHE A 223 6.53 21.68 5.06
N CYS A 224 7.63 21.29 5.68
CA CYS A 224 7.61 20.31 6.77
C CYS A 224 7.39 20.98 8.14
N ILE A 225 6.19 21.53 8.35
CA ILE A 225 5.76 22.01 9.67
C ILE A 225 4.73 20.99 10.19
N ASP A 226 5.11 20.27 11.24
CA ASP A 226 4.25 19.44 12.12
C ASP A 226 3.94 17.96 11.78
N SER A 227 4.90 17.14 11.31
CA SER A 227 4.73 15.68 11.30
C SER A 227 5.86 14.91 12.02
N ILE A 228 5.55 13.71 12.51
CA ILE A 228 6.47 12.84 13.27
C ILE A 228 7.72 12.43 12.45
N PHE A 229 7.66 12.58 11.13
CA PHE A 229 8.79 12.37 10.21
C PHE A 229 9.76 13.56 10.15
N CYS A 230 9.44 14.69 10.79
CA CYS A 230 10.33 15.85 10.90
C CYS A 230 11.07 15.95 12.26
N LYS A 231 10.78 15.08 13.24
CA LYS A 231 11.58 14.98 14.49
C LYS A 231 12.62 13.86 14.43
N GLY A 232 13.56 13.99 13.49
CA GLY A 232 14.86 13.34 13.58
C GLY A 232 15.72 14.02 14.66
N GLN A 233 15.38 13.88 15.94
CA GLN A 233 16.38 14.07 16.99
C GLN A 233 17.04 12.72 17.27
N GLY A 234 18.16 12.47 16.58
CA GLY A 234 19.14 11.50 17.06
C GLY A 234 19.78 10.55 16.07
N LEU A 235 19.80 10.81 14.75
CA LEU A 235 20.55 9.96 13.82
C LEU A 235 21.50 10.78 12.96
N THR A 236 22.78 10.75 13.33
CA THR A 236 23.90 11.11 12.48
C THR A 236 24.08 10.00 11.44
N GLY A 237 23.53 10.20 10.25
CA GLY A 237 23.66 9.30 9.11
C GLY A 237 22.76 9.78 7.97
N SER A 238 23.29 9.84 6.76
CA SER A 238 22.71 10.48 5.57
C SER A 238 21.19 10.31 5.43
N VAL A 239 20.49 11.44 5.41
CA VAL A 239 19.04 11.54 5.31
C VAL A 239 18.60 11.26 3.86
N TYR A 240 17.94 10.13 3.64
CA TYR A 240 17.19 9.86 2.40
C TYR A 240 15.83 10.56 2.51
N MET A 241 15.76 11.82 2.07
CA MET A 241 14.50 12.57 1.96
C MET A 241 13.84 12.29 0.60
N LEU A 242 12.62 11.74 0.67
CA LEU A 242 11.73 11.49 -0.46
C LEU A 242 11.45 12.79 -1.25
N SER A 243 11.18 12.67 -2.56
CA SER A 243 10.88 13.84 -3.39
C SER A 243 9.56 14.53 -2.98
N THR A 244 9.55 15.85 -3.06
CA THR A 244 8.47 16.76 -2.65
C THR A 244 7.12 16.51 -3.34
N PHE A 245 7.08 15.74 -4.42
CA PHE A 245 5.83 15.31 -5.08
C PHE A 245 5.19 14.05 -4.48
N SER A 246 5.96 13.17 -3.83
CA SER A 246 5.45 11.91 -3.23
C SER A 246 5.11 12.07 -1.73
N ILE A 247 5.65 13.12 -1.11
CA ILE A 247 5.52 13.41 0.32
C ILE A 247 4.10 13.82 0.71
N LEU A 248 3.34 14.51 -0.14
CA LEU A 248 2.02 15.03 0.28
C LEU A 248 1.00 13.92 0.52
N VAL A 249 1.08 12.77 -0.17
CA VAL A 249 0.25 11.59 0.13
C VAL A 249 0.74 10.89 1.40
N PHE A 250 2.06 10.79 1.61
CA PHE A 250 2.61 10.21 2.84
C PHE A 250 2.32 11.07 4.09
N LEU A 251 2.31 12.40 3.98
CA LEU A 251 2.15 13.34 5.10
C LEU A 251 0.72 13.82 5.36
N THR A 252 -0.12 14.01 4.34
CA THR A 252 -1.49 14.51 4.56
C THR A 252 -2.38 13.44 5.23
N ILE A 253 -1.98 12.17 5.18
CA ILE A 253 -2.75 11.02 5.66
C ILE A 253 -2.41 10.63 7.10
N LEU A 254 -1.27 11.10 7.66
CA LEU A 254 -0.86 10.81 9.04
C LEU A 254 -1.27 11.90 10.06
N ASN A 255 -1.78 13.04 9.59
CA ASN A 255 -2.06 14.23 10.42
C ASN A 255 -3.55 14.63 10.51
N ASN A 256 -4.49 13.74 10.18
CA ASN A 256 -5.92 13.92 10.50
C ASN A 256 -6.52 12.67 11.13
#